data_AF-A0A4P9VP00-F1
#
_entry.id   AF-A0A4P9VP00-F1
#
_cell.length_a   1.000
_cell.length_b   1.000
_cell.length_c   1.000
_cell.angle_alpha   90.00
_cell.angle_beta   90.00
_cell.angle_gamma   90.00
#
_symmetry.space_group_name_H-M   'P 1'
#
loop_
_entity.id
_entity.type
_entity.pdbx_description
1 polymer ?
#
loop_
_entity_poly.entity_id
_entity_poly.type
_entity_poly.pdbx_seq_one_letter_code
_entity_poly.pdbx_strand_id
1 'polypeptide(L)' 'MKQISFIVTKAAKTGNTISDRHVVTLELFDGSKAMIEVIQISYLKDNKIYEIHELSRILHGKDALQKLKLID' A
#
# COMPACT_ATOMS: atom_id res chain seq x y z
N MET A 1 -14.02 -8.58 1.83
CA MET A 1 -12.68 -8.76 1.27
C MET A 1 -12.33 -10.23 1.36
N LYS A 2 -11.97 -10.87 0.26
CA LYS A 2 -11.60 -12.29 0.24
C LYS A 2 -10.12 -12.49 0.52
N GLN A 3 -9.27 -11.65 -0.07
CA GLN A 3 -7.83 -11.70 0.13
C GLN A 3 -7.21 -10.31 0.01
N ILE A 4 -6.20 -10.06 0.84
CA ILE A 4 -5.27 -8.94 0.71
C ILE A 4 -3.87 -9.55 0.61
N SER A 5 -3.12 -9.20 -0.42
CA SER A 5 -1.71 -9.53 -0.52
C SER A 5 -0.90 -8.28 -0.84
N PHE A 6 0.36 -8.27 -0.42
CA PHE A 6 1.28 -7.20 -0.77
C PHE A 6 2.64 -7.76 -1.12
N ILE A 7 3.32 -7.08 -2.05
CA ILE A 7 4.68 -7.42 -2.48
C ILE A 7 5.52 -6.15 -2.43
N VAL A 8 6.60 -6.18 -1.66
CA VAL A 8 7.62 -5.12 -1.67
C VAL A 8 8.47 -5.30 -2.91
N THR A 9 8.47 -4.29 -3.78
CA THR A 9 9.20 -4.30 -5.05
C THR A 9 10.57 -3.65 -4.94
N LYS A 10 10.70 -2.65 -4.05
CA LYS A 10 11.94 -1.95 -3.73
C LYS A 10 11.89 -1.51 -2.28
N ALA A 11 13.06 -1.50 -1.63
CA ALA A 11 13.23 -0.91 -0.32
C ALA A 11 14.61 -0.24 -0.25
N ALA A 12 14.70 0.85 0.51
CA ALA A 12 15.93 1.56 0.79
C ALA A 12 15.93 2.09 2.22
N LYS A 13 17.12 2.23 2.80
CA LYS A 13 17.31 2.83 4.13
C LYS A 13 18.42 3.87 4.05
N THR A 14 18.21 5.02 4.67
CA THR A 14 19.23 6.07 4.82
C THR A 14 19.08 6.72 6.18
N GLY A 15 20.12 6.63 7.01
CA GLY A 15 20.06 7.10 8.40
C GLY A 15 18.89 6.47 9.17
N ASN A 16 18.04 7.31 9.75
CA ASN A 16 16.82 6.92 10.47
C ASN A 16 15.56 6.89 9.58
N THR A 17 15.71 6.83 8.26
CA THR A 17 14.57 6.74 7.33
C THR A 17 14.61 5.41 6.59
N ILE A 18 13.46 4.74 6.51
CA ILE A 18 13.20 3.61 5.63
C ILE A 18 12.24 4.10 4.56
N SER A 19 12.42 3.65 3.32
CA SER A 19 11.42 3.83 2.28
C SER A 19 11.21 2.53 1.55
N ASP A 20 10.00 2.29 1.10
CA ASP A 20 9.69 1.14 0.27
C ASP A 20 8.64 1.49 -0.78
N ARG A 21 8.65 0.68 -1.85
CA ARG A 21 7.60 0.65 -2.86
C ARG A 21 6.98 -0.73 -2.85
N HIS A 22 5.70 -0.82 -2.55
CA HIS A 22 4.99 -2.09 -2.57
C HIS A 22 3.69 -2.02 -3.37
N VAL A 23 3.20 -3.16 -3.82
CA VAL A 23 1.91 -3.25 -4.50
C VAL A 23 0.97 -4.05 -3.62
N VAL A 24 -0.17 -3.45 -3.27
CA VAL A 24 -1.27 -4.09 -2.56
C VAL A 24 -2.25 -4.62 -3.59
N THR A 25 -2.57 -5.90 -3.53
CA THR A 25 -3.61 -6.54 -4.33
C THR A 25 -4.77 -6.93 -3.43
N LEU A 26 -5.97 -6.51 -3.83
CA LEU A 26 -7.23 -6.82 -3.17
C LEU A 26 -8.04 -7.75 -4.06
N GLU A 27 -8.59 -8.82 -3.49
CA GLU A 27 -9.59 -9.67 -4.13
C GLU A 27 -10.88 -9.62 -3.31
N LEU A 28 -12.00 -9.23 -3.92
CA LEU A 28 -13.30 -9.15 -3.27
C LEU A 28 -14.03 -10.49 -3.33
N PHE A 29 -15.13 -10.63 -2.58
CA PHE A 29 -15.93 -11.86 -2.57
C PHE A 29 -16.63 -12.14 -3.91
N ASP A 30 -16.90 -11.10 -4.70
CA ASP A 30 -17.44 -11.22 -6.06
C ASP A 30 -16.35 -11.52 -7.11
N GLY A 31 -15.10 -11.75 -6.67
CA GLY A 31 -13.96 -12.05 -7.52
C GLY A 31 -13.30 -10.81 -8.16
N SER A 32 -13.87 -9.61 -7.99
CA SER A 32 -13.26 -8.39 -8.51
C SER A 32 -11.93 -8.08 -7.80
N LYS A 33 -11.01 -7.48 -8.54
CA LYS A 33 -9.65 -7.20 -8.06
C LYS A 33 -9.29 -5.74 -8.17
N ALA A 34 -8.49 -5.25 -7.22
CA ALA A 34 -7.86 -3.95 -7.27
C ALA A 34 -6.37 -4.06 -6.96
N MET A 35 -5.58 -3.19 -7.59
CA MET A 35 -4.15 -3.07 -7.33
C MET A 35 -3.82 -1.62 -7.01
N ILE A 36 -3.14 -1.42 -5.88
CA ILE A 36 -2.75 -0.11 -5.39
C ILE A 36 -1.23 -0.12 -5.23
N GLU A 37 -0.58 0.88 -5.80
CA GLU A 37 0.83 1.12 -5.56
C GLU A 37 1.01 1.98 -4.32
N VAL A 38 1.78 1.38 -3.40
CA VAL A 38 2.41 1.85 -2.19
C VAL A 38 3.72 2.65 -2.35
N ILE A 39 3.85 3.94 -2.05
CA ILE A 39 5.16 4.53 -1.71
C ILE A 39 5.12 4.97 -0.26
N GLN A 40 5.93 4.32 0.58
CA GLN A 40 6.01 4.59 2.00
C GLN A 40 7.37 5.19 2.35
N ILE A 41 7.36 6.24 3.17
CA ILE A 41 8.55 6.80 3.82
C ILE A 41 8.30 6.76 5.33
N SER A 42 9.13 6.01 6.05
CA SER A 42 9.00 5.75 7.48
C SER A 42 10.19 6.33 8.23
N TYR A 43 9.94 7.12 9.26
CA TYR A 43 10.98 7.70 10.12
C TYR A 43 11.10 6.91 11.43
N LEU A 44 12.34 6.66 11.83
CA LEU A 44 12.70 5.84 12.98
C LEU A 44 13.19 6.69 14.15
N LYS A 45 12.74 6.34 15.36
CA LYS A 45 13.25 6.83 16.64
C LYS A 45 13.23 5.69 17.63
N ASP A 46 14.35 5.46 18.33
CA ASP A 46 14.50 4.38 19.32
C ASP A 46 14.08 3.00 18.79
N ASN A 47 14.51 2.68 17.56
CA ASN A 47 14.17 1.46 16.80
C ASN A 47 12.67 1.25 16.54
N LYS A 48 11.86 2.31 16.61
CA LYS A 48 10.43 2.30 16.30
C LYS A 48 10.14 3.26 15.15
N ILE A 49 9.18 2.90 14.30
CA ILE A 49 8.61 3.85 13.34
C ILE A 49 7.72 4.80 14.14
N TYR A 50 7.99 6.11 14.07
CA TYR A 50 7.19 7.13 14.76
C TYR A 50 6.37 8.00 13.81
N GLU A 51 6.72 7.99 12.52
CA GLU A 51 6.05 8.77 11.49
C GLU A 51 6.12 8.02 10.17
N ILE A 52 5.01 8.04 9.43
CA ILE A 52 4.87 7.45 8.11
C ILE A 52 4.25 8.48 7.18
N HIS A 53 4.91 8.73 6.05
CA HIS A 53 4.33 9.45 4.92
C HIS A 53 4.04 8.43 3.84
N GLU A 54 2.80 8.39 3.39
CA GLU A 54 2.35 7.46 2.37
C GLU A 54 1.80 8.22 1.18
N LEU A 55 2.23 7.82 -0.02
CA LEU A 55 1.57 8.18 -1.26
C LEU A 55 1.09 6.90 -1.93
N SER A 56 -0.18 6.90 -2.31
CA SER A 56 -0.80 5.76 -2.99
C SER A 56 -1.40 6.16 -4.34
N ARG A 57 -1.41 5.20 -5.28
CA ARG A 57 -2.15 5.34 -6.53
C ARG A 57 -2.79 4.04 -6.96
N ILE A 58 -3.95 4.13 -7.59
CA ILE A 58 -4.64 2.98 -8.16
C ILE A 58 -3.94 2.60 -9.46
N LEU A 59 -3.43 1.37 -9.54
CA LEU A 59 -2.90 0.80 -10.77
C LEU A 59 -4.00 0.11 -11.59
N HIS A 60 -4.94 -0.54 -10.91
CA HIS A 60 -6.04 -1.29 -11.53
C HIS A 60 -7.24 -1.44 -10.58
N GLY A 61 -8.44 -1.62 -11.15
CA GLY A 61 -9.63 -2.01 -10.38
C GLY A 61 -10.32 -0.88 -9.62
N LYS A 62 -10.43 0.32 -10.23
CA LYS A 62 -11.14 1.46 -9.62
C LYS A 62 -12.56 1.09 -9.18
N ASP A 63 -13.31 0.39 -10.02
CA ASP A 63 -14.69 -0.03 -9.72
C ASP A 63 -14.76 -0.96 -8.51
N ALA A 64 -13.77 -1.84 -8.34
CA ALA A 64 -13.68 -2.71 -7.16
C ALA A 64 -13.43 -1.88 -5.89
N LEU A 65 -12.65 -0.80 -5.97
CA LEU A 65 -12.43 0.11 -4.84
C LEU A 65 -13.66 0.96 -4.52
N GLN A 66 -14.42 1.39 -5.54
CA GLN A 66 -15.70 2.10 -5.34
C GLN A 66 -16.75 1.22 -4.66
N LYS A 67 -16.81 -0.09 -4.99
CA LYS A 67 -17.67 -1.05 -4.27
C LYS A 67 -17.35 -1.14 -2.78
N LEU A 68 -16.10 -0.90 -2.39
CA LEU A 68 -15.66 -0.85 -1.01
C LEU A 68 -15.83 0.54 -0.36
N LYS A 69 -16.33 1.54 -1.10
CA LYS A 69 -16.42 2.94 -0.66
C LYS A 69 -15.08 3.50 -0.18
N LEU A 70 -13.98 3.04 -0.79
CA LEU A 70 -12.64 3.52 -0.48
C LEU A 70 -12.27 4.78 -1.27
N ILE A 71 -13.00 5.06 -2.34
CA ILE A 71 -12.84 6.19 -3.24
C ILE A 71 -14.20 6.60 -3.79
N ASP A 72 -14.32 7.87 -4.19
CA ASP A 72 -15.50 8.42 -4.86
C ASP A 72 -15.59 8.00 -6.34
#